data_AF-A0A9Q3HNB2-F1
#
_entry.id   AF-A0A9Q3HNB2-F1
#
_cell.length_a   1.000
_cell.length_b   1.000
_cell.length_c   1.000
_cell.angle_alpha   90.00
_cell.angle_beta   90.00
_cell.angle_gamma   90.00
#
_symmetry.space_group_name_H-M   'P 1'
#
loop_
_entity.id
_entity.type
_entity.pdbx_description
1 polymer ?
#
loop_
_entity_poly.entity_id
_entity_poly.type
_entity_poly.pdbx_seq_one_letter_code
_entity_poly.pdbx_strand_id
1 'polypeptide(L)'
;MRFCRISYNGKLQSFISEIRQCLNDVISVNVEVLTPTLAFTILTKLPEEYHNVVKKVTTNTETLCTPNAILNLLQNVALKEEALHNQNNSHTLALNREIFCSKTIHYCKDRRHNPLDSHPAERCWQLHPELRPEKYNKEERVHLTIA
;
A
#
# COMPACT_ATOMS: atom_id res chain seq x y z
N MET A 1 -5.99 27.08 13.42
CA MET A 1 -5.65 25.81 12.72
C MET A 1 -6.22 25.84 11.30
N ARG A 2 -5.39 25.95 10.25
CA ARG A 2 -5.85 25.94 8.84
C ARG A 2 -6.47 24.59 8.44
N PHE A 3 -6.05 23.50 9.08
CA PHE A 3 -6.50 22.13 8.83
C PHE A 3 -8.03 21.97 8.76
N CYS A 4 -8.75 22.59 9.70
CA CYS A 4 -10.21 22.48 9.78
C CYS A 4 -10.92 23.10 8.56
N ARG A 5 -10.29 24.11 7.93
CA ARG A 5 -10.86 24.87 6.81
C ARG A 5 -10.61 24.25 5.44
N ILE A 6 -9.72 23.25 5.35
CA ILE A 6 -9.48 22.54 4.10
C ILE A 6 -10.72 21.70 3.77
N SER A 7 -11.24 21.89 2.57
CA SER A 7 -12.37 21.16 2.01
C SER A 7 -12.01 20.68 0.62
N TYR A 8 -12.50 19.50 0.25
CA TYR A 8 -12.32 19.01 -1.11
C TYR A 8 -12.96 19.96 -2.13
N ASN A 9 -12.23 20.29 -3.20
CA ASN A 9 -12.63 21.28 -4.21
C ASN A 9 -12.83 20.66 -5.62
N GLY A 10 -13.00 19.35 -5.71
CA GLY A 10 -13.09 18.63 -6.99
C GLY A 10 -11.75 18.22 -7.59
N LYS A 11 -10.62 18.58 -6.97
CA LYS A 11 -9.28 18.18 -7.41
C LYS A 11 -8.52 17.49 -6.28
N LEU A 12 -8.39 16.17 -6.39
CA LEU A 12 -7.72 15.36 -5.39
C LEU A 12 -6.25 15.77 -5.16
N GLN A 13 -5.51 16.14 -6.21
CA GLN A 13 -4.13 16.63 -6.11
C GLN A 13 -3.99 17.91 -5.28
N SER A 14 -4.89 18.87 -5.48
CA SER A 14 -4.91 20.13 -4.73
C SER A 14 -5.22 19.86 -3.26
N PHE A 15 -6.22 19.02 -2.99
CA PHE A 15 -6.55 18.59 -1.63
C PHE A 15 -5.37 17.91 -0.91
N ILE A 16 -4.69 16.96 -1.57
CA ILE A 16 -3.51 16.28 -1.00
C ILE A 16 -2.41 17.29 -0.65
N SER A 17 -2.14 18.24 -1.55
CA SER A 17 -1.09 19.24 -1.37
C SER A 17 -1.41 20.18 -0.20
N GLU A 18 -2.65 20.64 -0.09
CA GLU A 18 -3.11 21.49 1.02
C GLU A 18 -3.03 20.77 2.37
N ILE A 19 -3.41 19.49 2.44
CA ILE A 19 -3.30 18.69 3.67
C ILE A 19 -1.83 18.49 4.04
N ARG A 20 -0.94 18.16 3.09
CA ARG A 20 0.51 18.03 3.36
C ARG A 20 1.11 19.32 3.92
N GLN A 21 0.78 20.46 3.31
CA GLN A 21 1.21 21.78 3.80
C GLN A 21 0.75 21.99 5.24
N CYS A 22 -0.50 21.66 5.55
CA CYS A 22 -1.04 21.83 6.89
C CYS A 22 -0.43 20.86 7.92
N LEU A 23 -0.09 19.63 7.52
CA LEU A 23 0.61 18.70 8.41
C LEU A 23 2.01 19.22 8.75
N ASN A 24 2.72 19.80 7.79
CA ASN A 24 4.01 20.45 8.03
C ASN A 24 3.87 21.64 8.99
N ASP A 25 2.81 22.45 8.85
CA ASP A 25 2.51 23.53 9.78
C ASP A 25 2.25 22.98 11.21
N VAL A 26 1.50 21.88 11.35
CA VAL A 26 1.22 21.25 12.65
C VAL A 26 2.51 20.73 13.32
N ILE A 27 3.39 20.10 12.53
CA ILE A 27 4.71 19.65 13.00
C ILE A 27 5.57 20.84 13.43
N SER A 28 5.56 21.94 12.66
CA SER A 28 6.35 23.14 12.97
C SER A 28 5.94 23.82 14.28
N VAL A 29 4.67 23.69 14.69
CA VAL A 29 4.13 24.26 15.94
C VAL A 29 4.26 23.26 17.11
N ASN A 30 4.85 22.09 16.88
CA ASN A 30 5.04 21.01 17.86
C ASN A 30 3.75 20.64 18.62
N VAL A 31 2.63 20.61 17.90
CA VAL A 31 1.33 20.23 18.48
C VAL A 31 1.23 18.71 18.47
N GLU A 32 1.19 18.11 19.66
CA GLU A 32 0.94 16.69 19.81
C GLU A 32 -0.53 16.37 19.48
N VAL A 33 -0.76 15.90 18.25
CA VAL A 33 -2.06 15.36 17.83
C VAL A 33 -1.90 13.87 17.60
N LEU A 34 -2.86 13.09 18.12
CA LEU A 34 -2.92 11.66 17.88
C LEU A 34 -2.97 11.38 16.36
N THR A 35 -1.95 10.68 15.89
CA THR A 35 -1.75 10.32 14.48
C THR A 35 -2.99 9.65 13.85
N PRO A 36 -3.70 8.73 14.53
CA PRO A 36 -4.94 8.15 14.02
C PRO A 36 -6.07 9.18 13.88
N THR A 37 -6.18 10.13 14.80
CA THR A 37 -7.22 11.17 14.75
C THR A 37 -7.07 12.07 13.53
N LEU A 38 -5.84 12.48 13.20
CA LEU A 38 -5.57 13.23 11.97
C LEU A 38 -5.87 12.39 10.73
N ALA A 39 -5.48 11.12 10.74
CA ALA A 39 -5.74 10.18 9.65
C ALA A 39 -7.24 10.05 9.34
N PHE A 40 -8.07 9.79 10.36
CA PHE A 40 -9.52 9.74 10.20
C PHE A 40 -10.12 11.07 9.76
N THR A 41 -9.62 12.19 10.28
CA THR A 41 -10.11 13.52 9.90
C THR A 41 -9.85 13.85 8.42
N ILE A 42 -8.78 13.32 7.83
CA ILE A 42 -8.53 13.46 6.39
C ILE A 42 -9.56 12.65 5.59
N LEU A 43 -9.87 11.43 6.01
CA LEU A 43 -10.85 10.57 5.33
C LEU A 43 -12.26 11.16 5.36
N THR A 44 -12.67 11.78 6.47
CA THR A 44 -14.01 12.39 6.58
C THR A 44 -14.18 13.65 5.74
N LYS A 45 -13.08 14.25 5.27
CA LYS A 45 -13.09 15.41 4.38
C LYS A 45 -13.20 15.04 2.89
N LEU A 46 -13.10 13.76 2.56
CA LEU A 46 -13.27 13.28 1.20
C LEU A 46 -14.75 13.21 0.82
N PRO A 47 -15.09 13.52 -0.45
CA PRO A 47 -16.43 13.32 -0.98
C PRO A 47 -16.80 11.84 -1.10
N GLU A 48 -18.10 11.58 -1.30
CA GLU A 48 -18.68 10.24 -1.37
C GLU A 48 -18.11 9.36 -2.50
N GLU A 49 -17.64 9.97 -3.60
CA GLU A 49 -16.96 9.30 -4.72
C GLU A 49 -15.74 8.46 -4.26
N TYR A 50 -15.08 8.84 -3.17
CA TYR A 50 -13.95 8.10 -2.59
C TYR A 50 -14.35 7.14 -1.47
N HIS A 51 -15.65 6.86 -1.25
CA HIS A 51 -16.13 5.96 -0.20
C HIS A 51 -15.48 4.57 -0.27
N ASN A 52 -15.21 4.05 -1.47
CA ASN A 52 -14.51 2.78 -1.66
C ASN A 52 -13.06 2.82 -1.12
N VAL A 53 -12.38 3.96 -1.24
CA VAL A 53 -11.04 4.17 -0.70
C VAL A 53 -11.12 4.24 0.82
N VAL A 54 -12.05 5.04 1.36
CA VAL A 54 -12.30 5.15 2.80
C VAL A 54 -12.59 3.78 3.41
N LYS A 55 -13.48 3.00 2.82
CA LYS A 55 -13.84 1.65 3.28
C LYS A 55 -12.64 0.70 3.29
N LYS A 56 -11.83 0.70 2.23
CA LYS A 56 -10.60 -0.11 2.16
C LYS A 56 -9.61 0.25 3.27
N VAL A 57 -9.47 1.54 3.56
CA VAL A 57 -8.61 2.05 4.64
C VAL A 57 -9.14 1.62 6.00
N THR A 58 -10.44 1.78 6.25
CA THR A 58 -11.07 1.41 7.53
C THR A 58 -11.10 -0.09 7.77
N THR A 59 -11.05 -0.93 6.73
CA THR A 59 -10.94 -2.39 6.89
C THR A 59 -9.50 -2.86 7.13
N ASN A 60 -8.49 -2.08 6.71
CA ASN A 60 -7.06 -2.36 6.92
C ASN A 60 -6.47 -1.42 8.00
N THR A 61 -7.09 -1.39 9.18
CA THR A 61 -6.71 -0.49 10.29
C THR A 61 -5.27 -0.65 10.77
N GLU A 62 -4.67 -1.84 10.62
CA GLU A 62 -3.33 -2.14 11.14
C GLU A 62 -2.19 -1.41 10.40
N THR A 63 -2.40 -0.95 9.16
CA THR A 63 -1.32 -0.42 8.30
C THR A 63 -1.49 1.04 7.88
N LEU A 64 -2.68 1.62 8.06
CA LEU A 64 -3.04 2.95 7.53
C LEU A 64 -3.36 3.97 8.63
N CYS A 65 -2.77 3.81 9.81
CA CYS A 65 -2.99 4.70 10.95
C CYS A 65 -2.23 6.05 10.89
N THR A 66 -1.58 6.39 9.77
CA THR A 66 -0.84 7.65 9.63
C THR A 66 -1.39 8.57 8.54
N PRO A 67 -1.44 9.90 8.77
CA PRO A 67 -1.86 10.87 7.77
C PRO A 67 -1.07 10.74 6.46
N ASN A 68 0.24 10.52 6.55
CA ASN A 68 1.11 10.36 5.38
C ASN A 68 0.78 9.09 4.59
N ALA A 69 0.49 7.96 5.26
CA ALA A 69 0.08 6.74 4.57
C ALA A 69 -1.23 6.92 3.78
N ILE A 70 -2.19 7.64 4.36
CA ILE A 70 -3.46 7.97 3.69
C ILE A 70 -3.21 8.89 2.49
N LEU A 71 -2.40 9.95 2.64
CA LEU A 71 -2.10 10.87 1.56
C LEU A 71 -1.37 10.20 0.40
N ASN A 72 -0.48 9.25 0.69
CA ASN A 72 0.20 8.45 -0.35
C ASN A 72 -0.78 7.51 -1.06
N LEU A 73 -1.73 6.92 -0.35
CA LEU A 73 -2.79 6.13 -0.98
C LEU A 73 -3.65 6.99 -1.91
N LEU A 74 -4.07 8.18 -1.46
CA LEU A 74 -4.84 9.12 -2.27
C LEU A 74 -4.05 9.60 -3.49
N GLN A 75 -2.76 9.87 -3.33
CA GLN A 75 -1.87 10.22 -4.43
C GLN A 75 -1.86 9.13 -5.52
N ASN A 76 -1.80 7.87 -5.11
CA ASN A 76 -1.84 6.74 -6.04
C ASN A 76 -3.20 6.60 -6.75
N VAL A 77 -4.30 6.94 -6.07
CA VAL A 77 -5.63 6.98 -6.70
C VAL A 77 -5.67 8.08 -7.76
N ALA A 78 -5.21 9.29 -7.43
CA ALA A 78 -5.16 10.41 -8.36
C ALA A 78 -4.34 10.08 -9.62
N LEU A 79 -3.15 9.48 -9.44
CA LEU A 79 -2.29 9.08 -10.56
C LEU A 79 -2.94 8.00 -11.46
N LYS A 80 -3.70 7.07 -10.86
CA LYS A 80 -4.42 6.04 -11.64
C LYS A 80 -5.57 6.64 -12.44
N GLU A 81 -6.31 7.59 -11.87
CA GLU A 81 -7.38 8.32 -12.57
C GLU A 81 -6.81 9.11 -13.75
N GLU A 82 -5.70 9.82 -13.55
CA GLU A 82 -4.98 10.55 -14.60
C GLU A 82 -4.47 9.61 -15.72
N ALA A 83 -3.92 8.45 -15.35
CA ALA A 83 -3.44 7.46 -16.32
C ALA A 83 -4.58 6.86 -17.16
N LEU A 84 -5.74 6.58 -16.56
CA LEU A 84 -6.92 6.09 -17.27
C LEU A 84 -7.48 7.16 -18.22
N HIS A 85 -7.45 8.43 -17.82
CA HIS A 85 -7.87 9.55 -18.68
C HIS A 85 -6.92 9.73 -19.87
N ASN A 86 -5.61 9.59 -19.65
CA ASN A 86 -4.59 9.72 -20.71
C ASN A 86 -4.56 8.51 -21.67
N GLN A 87 -4.90 7.30 -21.21
CA GLN A 87 -4.98 6.10 -22.07
C GLN A 87 -6.09 6.19 -23.12
N ASN A 88 -7.12 7.01 -22.91
CA ASN A 88 -8.14 7.29 -23.92
C ASN A 88 -7.62 8.22 -25.04
N ASN A 89 -6.43 8.81 -24.90
CA ASN A 89 -5.90 9.77 -25.87
C ASN A 89 -4.50 9.49 -26.44
N SER A 90 -3.68 8.57 -25.90
CA SER A 90 -2.44 8.13 -26.58
C SER A 90 -1.77 6.92 -25.94
N HIS A 91 -1.14 6.12 -26.82
CA HIS A 91 -0.39 4.90 -26.56
C HIS A 91 0.78 5.08 -25.57
N THR A 92 0.86 4.20 -24.56
CA THR A 92 2.03 3.79 -23.74
C THR A 92 3.18 4.77 -23.49
N LEU A 93 3.38 5.15 -22.23
CA LEU A 93 4.71 5.27 -21.61
C LEU A 93 4.68 4.71 -20.19
N ALA A 94 5.50 3.68 -19.95
CA ALA A 94 5.79 3.15 -18.64
C ALA A 94 6.83 4.04 -17.94
N LEU A 95 6.53 4.54 -16.73
CA LEU A 95 7.50 4.84 -15.66
C LEU A 95 6.80 5.45 -14.43
N ASN A 96 6.59 4.64 -13.39
CA ASN A 96 7.26 4.81 -12.10
C ASN A 96 6.76 3.76 -11.10
N ARG A 97 7.70 2.94 -10.66
CA ARG A 97 7.60 2.02 -9.53
C ARG A 97 7.91 2.85 -8.29
N GLU A 98 6.99 2.93 -7.34
CA GLU A 98 7.25 2.68 -5.90
C GLU A 98 6.03 2.91 -5.00
N ILE A 99 5.93 2.03 -4.00
CA ILE A 99 5.03 2.03 -2.83
C ILE A 99 3.54 1.80 -3.11
N PHE A 100 3.24 0.72 -3.82
CA PHE A 100 2.25 -0.21 -3.28
C PHE A 100 3.03 -1.22 -2.43
N CYS A 101 2.58 -1.44 -1.19
CA CYS A 101 2.75 -2.76 -0.56
C CYS A 101 1.87 -3.74 -1.36
N SER A 102 2.30 -3.97 -2.61
CA SER A 102 1.77 -5.02 -3.44
C SER A 102 2.19 -6.28 -2.73
N LYS A 103 1.22 -7.05 -2.23
CA LYS A 103 1.40 -8.49 -2.11
C LYS A 103 1.51 -9.09 -3.51
N THR A 104 2.46 -8.62 -4.33
CA THR A 104 3.07 -9.47 -5.32
C THR A 104 3.74 -10.53 -4.47
N ILE A 105 3.14 -11.71 -4.43
CA ILE A 105 3.75 -12.89 -3.83
C ILE A 105 5.01 -13.12 -4.67
N HIS A 106 6.12 -12.53 -4.22
CA HIS A 106 7.43 -12.78 -4.77
C HIS A 106 7.79 -14.17 -4.27
N TYR A 107 7.58 -15.18 -5.10
CA TYR A 107 8.03 -16.53 -4.77
C TYR A 107 9.41 -16.73 -5.37
N CYS A 108 10.33 -17.22 -4.55
CA CYS A 108 11.55 -17.86 -5.05
C CYS A 108 11.14 -19.02 -5.98
N LYS A 109 11.65 -19.03 -7.21
CA LYS A 109 11.36 -20.04 -8.24
C LYS A 109 12.65 -20.60 -8.81
N ASP A 110 12.61 -21.82 -9.32
CA ASP A 110 13.70 -22.45 -10.08
C ASP A 110 15.04 -22.47 -9.33
N ARG A 111 15.01 -22.78 -8.01
CA ARG A 111 16.18 -22.78 -7.11
C ARG A 111 16.95 -21.45 -7.09
N ARG A 112 16.27 -20.33 -7.35
CA ARG A 112 16.85 -18.98 -7.25
C ARG A 112 16.12 -18.19 -6.18
N HIS A 113 16.90 -17.55 -5.31
CA HIS A 113 16.37 -16.61 -4.34
C HIS A 113 16.13 -15.25 -4.99
N ASN A 114 14.94 -14.71 -4.80
CA ASN A 114 14.65 -13.33 -5.17
C ASN A 114 15.06 -12.42 -4.01
N PRO A 115 16.02 -11.49 -4.19
CA PRO A 115 16.45 -10.57 -3.13
C PRO A 115 15.34 -9.65 -2.60
N LEU A 116 14.21 -9.57 -3.30
CA LEU A 116 13.02 -8.80 -2.91
C LEU A 116 11.95 -9.66 -2.23
N ASP A 117 12.25 -10.92 -1.91
CA ASP A 117 11.34 -11.81 -1.17
C ASP A 117 11.31 -11.42 0.33
N SER A 118 10.28 -11.87 1.06
CA SER A 118 10.07 -11.52 2.47
C SER A 118 10.96 -12.27 3.46
N HIS A 119 11.93 -13.05 2.97
CA HIS A 119 12.84 -13.87 3.77
C HIS A 119 14.26 -13.78 3.19
N PRO A 120 15.33 -13.93 4.01
CA PRO A 120 16.70 -13.94 3.50
C PRO A 120 17.03 -15.25 2.76
N ALA A 121 18.05 -15.22 1.89
CA ALA A 121 18.48 -16.36 1.09
C ALA A 121 18.75 -17.63 1.92
N GLU A 122 19.34 -17.46 3.11
CA GLU A 122 19.65 -18.53 4.07
C GLU A 122 18.41 -19.29 4.55
N ARG A 123 17.23 -18.66 4.51
CA ARG A 123 15.96 -19.25 4.95
C ARG A 123 15.05 -19.62 3.77
N CYS A 124 15.56 -19.54 2.55
CA CYS A 124 14.80 -19.84 1.35
C CYS A 124 14.66 -21.34 1.13
N TRP A 125 13.45 -21.88 1.24
CA TRP A 125 13.16 -23.30 1.02
C TRP A 125 13.42 -23.79 -0.41
N GLN A 126 13.70 -22.90 -1.37
CA GLN A 126 14.15 -23.29 -2.71
C GLN A 126 15.67 -23.42 -2.83
N LEU A 127 16.44 -22.71 -1.99
CA LEU A 127 17.89 -22.89 -1.88
C LEU A 127 18.25 -23.97 -0.86
N HIS A 128 17.46 -24.04 0.21
CA HIS A 128 17.63 -24.92 1.36
C HIS A 128 16.36 -25.77 1.57
N PRO A 129 16.11 -26.80 0.74
CA PRO A 129 14.96 -27.70 0.91
C PRO A 129 14.87 -28.34 2.29
N GLU A 130 16.00 -28.54 2.97
CA GLU A 130 16.13 -29.08 4.32
C GLU A 130 15.48 -28.21 5.39
N LEU A 131 15.31 -26.91 5.14
CA LEU A 131 14.64 -25.98 6.06
C LEU A 131 13.12 -25.94 5.86
N ARG A 132 12.60 -26.67 4.86
CA ARG A 132 11.18 -26.69 4.53
C ARG A 132 10.41 -27.48 5.60
N PRO A 133 9.35 -26.92 6.20
CA PRO A 133 8.51 -27.64 7.15
C PRO A 133 7.87 -28.87 6.49
N GLU A 134 7.82 -29.99 7.22
CA GLU A 134 7.29 -31.29 6.78
C GLU A 134 5.92 -31.19 6.10
N LYS A 135 5.03 -30.34 6.63
CA LYS A 135 3.68 -30.07 6.08
C LYS A 135 3.65 -29.57 4.63
N TYR A 136 4.78 -29.11 4.09
CA TYR A 136 4.92 -28.62 2.72
C TYR A 136 5.81 -29.52 1.85
N ASN A 137 6.23 -30.67 2.37
CA ASN A 137 6.97 -31.64 1.58
C ASN A 137 6.00 -32.42 0.69
N LYS A 138 6.19 -32.37 -0.63
CA LYS A 138 5.30 -33.03 -1.62
C LYS A 138 5.66 -34.50 -1.85
N GLU A 139 6.72 -35.00 -1.23
CA GLU A 139 7.28 -36.32 -1.53
C GLU A 139 6.64 -37.46 -0.72
N GLU A 140 5.86 -37.17 0.32
CA GLU A 140 5.19 -38.19 1.14
C GLU A 140 3.70 -38.34 0.79
N ARG A 141 3.39 -38.48 -0.50
CA ARG A 141 2.07 -38.95 -0.96
C ARG A 141 2.12 -40.08 -1.97
N VAL A 142 3.28 -40.71 -2.12
CA VAL A 142 3.48 -41.90 -2.94
C VAL A 142 4.42 -42.83 -2.18
N HIS A 143 3.96 -43.51 -1.13
CA HIS A 143 4.48 -44.80 -0.65
C HIS A 143 3.67 -45.31 0.56
N LEU A 144 2.40 -45.66 0.34
CA LEU A 144 1.72 -46.71 1.13
C LEU A 144 0.79 -47.47 0.19
N THR A 145 1.39 -48.20 -0.74
CA THR A 145 0.78 -49.39 -1.33
C THR A 145 1.91 -50.38 -1.51
N ILE A 146 2.03 -51.31 -0.57
CA ILE A 146 2.47 -52.71 -0.74
C ILE A 146 2.29 -53.37 0.63
N ALA A 147 1.31 -54.28 0.69
CA ALA A 147 1.37 -55.63 1.23
C ALA A 147 -0.06 -56.19 1.24
#